data_AF-A0A820GVH0-F1
#
_entry.id   AF-A0A820GVH0-F1
#
_cell.length_a   1.000
_cell.length_b   1.000
_cell.length_c   1.000
_cell.angle_alpha   90.00
_cell.angle_beta   90.00
_cell.angle_gamma   90.00
#
_symmetry.space_group_name_H-M   'P 1'
#
loop_
_entity.id
_entity.type
_entity.pdbx_description
1 polymer ?
#
loop_
_entity_poly.entity_id
_entity_poly.type
_entity_poly.pdbx_seq_one_letter_code
_entity_poly.pdbx_strand_id
1 'polypeptide(L)'
;WETNELIKLIEFFFEKYLLSSVILRCYIQLHVPLSQSDNNHGVNIQIQILKEIQDMETIIKTNENLFIDYYKKHYDILIYLNKYPSIEDYHLYLIEYERKKFDDLRSIILELRTIFFKNF
;
A
#
# COMPACT_ATOMS: atom_id res chain seq x y z
N TRP A 1 -17.62 -9.24 -4.26
CA TRP A 1 -17.32 -10.07 -3.08
C TRP A 1 -15.82 -10.26 -2.89
N GLU A 2 -15.04 -10.54 -3.95
CA GLU A 2 -13.58 -10.73 -3.83
C GLU A 2 -12.78 -9.43 -3.60
N THR A 3 -13.12 -8.34 -4.29
CA THR A 3 -12.44 -7.03 -4.16
C THR A 3 -12.42 -6.51 -2.72
N ASN A 4 -13.56 -6.59 -2.03
CA ASN A 4 -13.72 -6.04 -0.69
C ASN A 4 -12.93 -6.83 0.37
N GLU A 5 -12.81 -8.15 0.20
CA GLU A 5 -11.96 -8.97 1.08
C GLU A 5 -10.47 -8.67 0.85
N LEU A 6 -10.05 -8.42 -0.40
CA LEU A 6 -8.68 -7.95 -0.66
C LEU A 6 -8.40 -6.58 -0.05
N ILE A 7 -9.36 -5.64 -0.11
CA ILE A 7 -9.21 -4.31 0.51
C ILE A 7 -8.96 -4.45 2.02
N LYS A 8 -9.82 -5.18 2.74
CA LYS A 8 -9.65 -5.41 4.20
C LYS A 8 -8.31 -6.06 4.53
N LEU A 9 -7.88 -7.02 3.70
CA LEU A 9 -6.60 -7.69 3.89
C LEU A 9 -5.43 -6.71 3.72
N ILE A 10 -5.47 -5.85 2.70
CA ILE A 10 -4.43 -4.85 2.46
C ILE A 10 -4.43 -3.80 3.57
N GLU A 11 -5.60 -3.30 4.00
CA GLU A 11 -5.74 -2.36 5.12
C GLU A 11 -5.09 -2.91 6.39
N PHE A 12 -5.42 -4.16 6.76
CA PHE A 12 -4.83 -4.84 7.91
C PHE A 12 -3.30 -4.88 7.83
N PHE A 13 -2.77 -5.20 6.65
CA PHE A 13 -1.33 -5.26 6.44
C PHE A 13 -0.69 -3.88 6.47
N PHE A 14 -1.27 -2.87 5.81
CA PHE A 14 -0.79 -1.50 5.86
C PHE A 14 -0.65 -1.00 7.30
N GLU A 15 -1.68 -1.17 8.12
CA GLU A 15 -1.65 -0.77 9.54
C GLU A 15 -0.54 -1.50 10.32
N LYS A 16 -0.49 -2.83 10.20
CA LYS A 16 0.51 -3.65 10.88
C LYS A 16 1.94 -3.25 10.49
N TYR A 17 2.16 -2.97 9.21
CA TYR A 17 3.47 -2.65 8.68
C TYR A 17 3.92 -1.23 8.99
N LEU A 18 3.00 -0.27 8.94
CA LEU A 18 3.28 1.10 9.36
C LEU A 18 3.60 1.18 10.85
N LEU A 19 2.90 0.42 11.70
CA LEU A 19 3.25 0.34 13.12
C LEU A 19 4.65 -0.25 13.32
N SER A 20 4.94 -1.36 12.65
CA SER A 20 6.23 -2.05 12.76
C SER A 20 7.39 -1.17 12.24
N SER A 21 7.16 -0.42 11.14
CA SER A 21 8.16 0.49 10.55
C SER A 21 8.53 1.61 11.51
N VAL A 22 7.53 2.20 12.17
CA VAL A 22 7.73 3.26 13.16
C VAL A 22 8.57 2.75 14.33
N ILE A 23 8.24 1.57 14.87
CA ILE A 23 8.99 0.96 15.97
C ILE A 23 10.45 0.72 15.56
N LEU A 24 10.68 0.09 14.39
CA LEU A 24 12.01 -0.23 13.92
C LEU A 24 12.84 1.03 13.61
N ARG A 25 12.23 2.03 12.98
CA ARG A 25 12.87 3.32 12.71
C ARG A 25 13.32 3.99 14.00
N CYS A 26 12.42 4.08 15.00
CA CYS A 26 12.76 4.66 16.30
C CYS A 26 13.91 3.90 16.97
N TYR A 27 13.87 2.57 16.94
CA TYR A 27 14.95 1.74 17.49
C TYR A 27 16.28 2.05 16.82
N ILE A 28 16.34 2.04 15.48
CA ILE A 28 17.59 2.30 14.75
C ILE A 28 18.09 3.71 15.02
N GLN A 29 17.21 4.73 14.96
CA GLN A 29 17.58 6.12 15.21
C GLN A 29 18.17 6.35 16.61
N LEU A 30 17.68 5.65 17.63
CA LEU A 30 18.24 5.70 18.98
C LEU A 30 19.63 5.03 19.09
N HIS A 31 19.96 4.14 18.16
CA HIS A 31 21.21 3.41 18.09
C HIS A 31 22.22 3.98 17.08
N VAL A 32 21.87 5.03 16.33
CA VAL A 32 22.81 5.74 15.44
C VAL A 32 23.78 6.57 16.30
N PRO A 33 25.08 6.27 16.32
CA PRO A 33 26.06 7.05 17.06
C PRO A 33 26.38 8.37 16.35
N LEU A 34 26.94 9.33 17.10
CA LEU A 34 27.53 10.53 16.51
C LEU A 34 28.65 10.14 15.53
N SER A 35 28.67 10.78 14.36
CA SER A 35 29.67 10.52 13.31
C SER A 35 31.09 10.74 13.84
N GLN A 36 31.98 9.78 13.56
CA GLN A 36 33.39 9.84 13.92
C GLN A 36 34.25 9.88 12.64
N SER A 37 35.46 10.43 12.71
CA SER A 37 36.26 10.70 11.51
C SER A 37 36.64 9.45 10.71
N ASP A 38 36.78 8.28 11.34
CA ASP A 38 37.31 7.06 10.68
C ASP A 38 36.55 5.75 10.96
N ASN A 39 35.28 5.78 11.40
CA ASN A 39 34.51 4.55 11.65
C ASN A 39 33.00 4.66 11.38
N ASN A 40 32.63 5.04 10.15
CA ASN A 40 31.22 5.27 9.77
C ASN A 40 30.57 4.10 9.01
N HIS A 41 31.24 2.96 8.84
CA HIS A 41 30.67 1.86 8.05
C HIS A 41 29.34 1.33 8.63
N GLY A 42 29.31 1.07 9.94
CA GLY A 42 28.08 0.66 10.63
C GLY A 42 26.97 1.73 10.57
N VAL A 43 27.36 3.01 10.68
CA VAL A 43 26.43 4.15 10.54
C VAL A 43 25.82 4.20 9.14
N ASN A 44 26.62 3.98 8.11
CA ASN A 44 26.13 3.97 6.73
C ASN A 44 25.14 2.82 6.48
N ILE A 45 25.37 1.64 7.05
CA ILE A 45 24.41 0.52 6.99
C ILE A 45 23.10 0.91 7.69
N GLN A 46 23.16 1.49 8.89
CA GLN A 46 21.97 1.95 9.61
C GLN A 46 21.18 2.98 8.80
N ILE A 47 21.86 3.94 8.15
CA ILE A 47 21.23 4.94 7.28
C ILE A 47 20.57 4.30 6.05
N GLN A 48 21.19 3.29 5.45
CA GLN A 48 20.59 2.54 4.33
C GLN A 48 19.30 1.84 4.76
N ILE A 49 19.31 1.15 5.91
CA ILE A 49 18.10 0.48 6.44
C ILE A 49 17.01 1.51 6.76
N LEU A 50 17.35 2.66 7.34
CA LEU A 50 16.40 3.74 7.59
C LEU A 50 15.74 4.24 6.30
N LYS A 51 16.49 4.30 5.19
CA LYS A 51 15.95 4.66 3.89
C LYS A 51 14.97 3.60 3.37
N GLU A 52 15.31 2.32 3.47
CA GLU A 52 14.41 1.22 3.05
C GLU A 52 13.09 1.23 3.84
N ILE A 53 13.16 1.50 5.15
CA ILE A 53 11.97 1.67 6.00
C ILE A 53 11.12 2.85 5.49
N GLN A 54 11.76 3.98 5.17
CA GLN A 54 11.06 5.18 4.69
C GLN A 54 10.44 5.00 3.29
N ASP A 55 11.11 4.25 2.41
CA ASP A 55 10.58 3.90 1.10
C ASP A 55 9.30 3.04 1.25
N MET A 56 9.31 2.06 2.16
CA MET A 56 8.13 1.25 2.48
C MET A 56 6.97 2.09 3.05
N GLU A 57 7.23 2.99 3.99
CA GLU A 57 6.22 3.90 4.53
C GLU A 57 5.61 4.80 3.43
N THR A 58 6.44 5.22 2.48
CA THR A 58 6.00 6.07 1.36
C THR A 58 5.08 5.30 0.42
N ILE A 59 5.38 4.03 0.15
CA ILE A 59 4.51 3.14 -0.66
C ILE A 59 3.15 3.01 0.03
N ILE A 60 3.11 2.70 1.33
CA ILE A 60 1.83 2.58 2.06
C ILE A 60 1.03 3.87 1.98
N LYS A 61 1.64 5.02 2.33
CA LYS A 61 0.97 6.33 2.31
C LYS A 61 0.45 6.73 0.93
N THR A 62 1.22 6.44 -0.12
CA THR A 62 0.81 6.75 -1.51
C THR A 62 -0.43 5.95 -1.92
N ASN A 63 -0.65 4.79 -1.31
CA ASN A 63 -1.77 3.90 -1.59
C ASN A 63 -2.94 4.04 -0.60
N GLU A 64 -2.90 4.93 0.40
CA GLU A 64 -4.00 5.10 1.38
C GLU A 64 -5.31 5.54 0.71
N ASN A 65 -5.23 6.41 -0.30
CA ASN A 65 -6.44 6.91 -1.00
C ASN A 65 -7.03 5.90 -1.98
N LEU A 66 -6.33 4.79 -2.26
CA LEU A 66 -6.69 3.85 -3.31
C LEU A 66 -8.05 3.18 -3.04
N PHE A 67 -8.37 2.92 -1.76
CA PHE A 67 -9.66 2.37 -1.35
C PHE A 67 -10.79 3.40 -1.43
N ILE A 68 -10.51 4.63 -0.98
CA ILE A 68 -11.48 5.73 -1.05
C ILE A 68 -11.87 6.01 -2.50
N ASP A 69 -10.88 6.08 -3.39
CA ASP A 69 -11.10 6.31 -4.81
C ASP A 69 -11.82 5.13 -5.47
N TYR A 70 -11.53 3.90 -5.03
CA TYR A 70 -12.28 2.72 -5.45
C TYR A 70 -13.77 2.86 -5.15
N TYR A 71 -14.12 3.13 -3.89
CA TYR A 71 -15.51 3.23 -3.46
C TYR A 71 -16.26 4.40 -4.10
N LYS A 72 -15.61 5.57 -4.21
CA LYS A 72 -16.19 6.73 -4.91
C LYS A 72 -16.55 6.38 -6.35
N LYS A 73 -15.59 5.83 -7.08
CA LYS A 73 -15.80 5.52 -8.49
C LYS A 73 -16.80 4.38 -8.69
N HIS A 74 -16.79 3.36 -7.84
CA HIS A 74 -17.78 2.29 -7.85
C HIS A 74 -19.19 2.87 -7.64
N TYR A 75 -19.36 3.75 -6.64
CA TYR A 75 -20.63 4.41 -6.36
C TYR A 75 -21.11 5.27 -7.55
N ASP A 76 -20.22 6.04 -8.18
CA ASP A 76 -20.55 6.83 -9.37
C ASP A 76 -21.10 5.95 -10.49
N ILE A 77 -20.50 4.78 -10.72
CA ILE A 77 -20.97 3.81 -11.73
C ILE A 77 -22.37 3.31 -11.40
N LEU A 78 -22.63 2.96 -10.13
CA LEU A 78 -23.95 2.54 -9.68
C LEU A 78 -25.02 3.62 -9.87
N ILE A 79 -24.67 4.91 -9.70
CA ILE A 79 -25.59 6.01 -9.99
C ILE A 79 -25.99 6.01 -11.46
N TYR A 80 -25.03 5.87 -12.39
CA TYR A 80 -25.34 5.84 -13.82
C TYR A 80 -26.16 4.61 -14.21
N LEU A 81 -25.85 3.45 -13.66
CA LEU A 81 -26.63 2.22 -13.84
C LEU A 81 -28.08 2.40 -13.41
N ASN A 82 -28.30 3.00 -12.24
CA ASN A 82 -29.64 3.24 -11.73
C ASN A 82 -30.40 4.30 -12.56
N LYS A 83 -29.70 5.33 -13.06
CA LYS A 83 -30.30 6.37 -13.92
C LYS A 83 -30.62 5.86 -15.33
N TYR A 84 -29.82 4.94 -15.86
CA TYR A 84 -29.89 4.49 -17.25
C TYR A 84 -29.83 2.95 -17.34
N PRO A 85 -30.80 2.23 -16.77
CA PRO A 85 -30.74 0.77 -16.63
C PRO A 85 -30.75 0.01 -17.96
N SER A 86 -31.29 0.62 -19.02
CA SER A 86 -31.36 0.05 -20.38
C SER A 86 -30.06 0.20 -21.18
N ILE A 87 -29.08 0.97 -20.67
CA ILE A 87 -27.80 1.16 -21.35
C ILE A 87 -26.85 0.06 -20.86
N GLU A 88 -26.64 -0.95 -21.70
CA GLU A 88 -25.79 -2.12 -21.39
C GLU A 88 -24.33 -1.73 -21.10
N ASP A 89 -23.82 -0.66 -21.72
CA ASP A 89 -22.44 -0.18 -21.53
C ASP A 89 -22.12 0.13 -20.08
N TYR A 90 -23.07 0.63 -19.29
CA TYR A 90 -22.84 0.88 -17.86
C TYR A 90 -22.69 -0.41 -17.05
N HIS A 91 -23.37 -1.49 -17.46
CA HIS A 91 -23.23 -2.81 -16.82
C HIS A 91 -21.88 -3.42 -17.14
N LEU A 92 -21.48 -3.36 -18.43
CA LEU A 92 -20.16 -3.80 -18.87
C LEU A 92 -19.06 -3.00 -18.18
N TYR A 93 -19.20 -1.69 -18.08
CA TYR A 93 -18.22 -0.82 -17.43
C TYR A 93 -18.03 -1.18 -15.95
N LEU A 94 -19.10 -1.49 -15.22
CA LEU A 94 -18.99 -1.96 -13.83
C LEU A 94 -18.18 -3.26 -13.73
N ILE A 95 -18.47 -4.23 -14.61
CA ILE A 95 -17.77 -5.53 -14.62
C ILE A 95 -16.28 -5.34 -14.93
N GLU A 96 -15.95 -4.54 -15.94
CA GLU A 96 -14.57 -4.25 -16.30
C GLU A 96 -13.84 -3.48 -15.21
N TYR A 97 -14.50 -2.52 -14.59
CA TYR A 97 -13.96 -1.74 -13.49
C TYR A 97 -13.63 -2.64 -12.28
N GLU A 98 -14.56 -3.51 -11.88
CA GLU A 98 -14.35 -4.47 -10.79
C GLU A 98 -13.19 -5.42 -11.07
N ARG A 99 -13.12 -5.98 -12.28
CA ARG A 99 -12.03 -6.87 -12.69
C ARG A 99 -10.68 -6.17 -12.63
N LYS A 100 -10.59 -4.98 -13.21
CA LYS A 100 -9.36 -4.18 -13.16
C LYS A 100 -8.96 -3.87 -11.72
N LYS A 101 -9.91 -3.52 -10.86
CA LYS A 101 -9.62 -3.21 -9.46
C LYS A 101 -9.16 -4.42 -8.67
N PHE A 102 -9.71 -5.59 -8.94
CA PHE A 102 -9.20 -6.83 -8.37
C PHE A 102 -7.74 -7.09 -8.77
N ASP A 103 -7.40 -6.92 -10.05
CA ASP A 103 -6.02 -7.11 -10.54
C ASP A 103 -5.03 -6.08 -9.97
N ASP A 104 -5.46 -4.81 -9.86
CA ASP A 104 -4.69 -3.74 -9.21
C ASP A 104 -4.38 -4.11 -7.74
N LEU A 105 -5.41 -4.48 -6.96
CA LEU A 105 -5.27 -4.85 -5.54
C LEU A 105 -4.41 -6.10 -5.34
N ARG A 106 -4.56 -7.10 -6.22
CA ARG A 106 -3.73 -8.30 -6.20
C ARG A 106 -2.26 -7.96 -6.42
N SER A 107 -1.96 -7.01 -7.30
CA SER A 107 -0.60 -6.54 -7.56
C SER A 107 0.01 -5.87 -6.33
N ILE A 108 -0.76 -5.05 -5.61
CA ILE A 108 -0.34 -4.42 -4.35
C ILE A 108 0.02 -5.48 -3.30
N ILE A 109 -0.78 -6.54 -3.16
CA ILE A 109 -0.47 -7.62 -2.21
C ILE A 109 0.84 -8.33 -2.57
N LEU A 110 1.09 -8.56 -3.86
CA LEU A 110 2.35 -9.18 -4.32
C LEU A 110 3.56 -8.27 -4.08
N GLU A 111 3.39 -6.96 -4.25
CA GLU A 111 4.43 -5.96 -3.97
C GLU A 111 4.72 -5.88 -2.47
N LEU A 112 3.69 -5.78 -1.63
CA LEU A 112 3.81 -5.84 -0.18
C LEU A 112 4.61 -7.08 0.22
N ARG A 113 4.17 -8.26 -0.23
CA ARG A 113 4.87 -9.53 0.03
C ARG A 113 6.35 -9.45 -0.35
N THR A 114 6.66 -8.94 -1.53
CA THR A 114 8.05 -8.80 -2.00
C THR A 114 8.88 -7.88 -1.09
N ILE A 115 8.33 -6.75 -0.68
CA ILE A 115 9.00 -5.82 0.24
C ILE A 115 9.30 -6.51 1.58
N PHE A 116 8.40 -7.34 2.10
CA PHE A 116 8.64 -8.07 3.35
C PHE A 116 9.68 -9.18 3.21
N PHE A 117 9.59 -10.00 2.16
CA PHE A 117 10.55 -11.09 1.96
C PHE A 117 11.94 -10.63 1.55
N LYS A 118 12.11 -9.41 1.03
CA LYS A 118 13.44 -8.84 0.77
C LYS A 118 14.17 -8.40 2.04
N ASN A 119 13.45 -8.16 3.13
CA ASN A 119 13.97 -7.56 4.35
C ASN A 119 14.17 -8.57 5.50
N PHE A 120 14.13 -9.87 5.20
CA PHE A 120 14.47 -11.00 6.07
C PHE A 120 15.25 -12.05 5.27
#